data_AF-A0A1X0REB8-F1
#
_entry.id   AF-A0A1X0REB8-F1
#
_cell.length_a   1.000
_cell.length_b   1.000
_cell.length_c   1.000
_cell.angle_alpha   90.00
_cell.angle_beta   90.00
_cell.angle_gamma   90.00
#
_symmetry.space_group_name_H-M   'P 1'
#
loop_
_entity.id
_entity.type
_entity.pdbx_description
1 polymer ?
#
loop_
_entity_poly.entity_id
_entity_poly.type
_entity_poly.pdbx_seq_one_letter_code
_entity_poly.pdbx_strand_id
1 'polypeptide(L)'
;MQVTHVVYSFICDILTTMISSCPKQDRHMNDKDHAVIYDWIQLFQQDMTETMLASVYKPMMKDLFKFEKHHITHYSSSKQYQHHYSYQISLLFLKSALRPEIWKQFQFAHISFFPSMNCSVCHSSICLHCGYDAHASLTCDENMRKLIKNNKNLPNEVKKTIVWTLQNSRQCPNCSIMINRDEGCNKVDCSYCGYSFCWCCRSSWSEGCGFYRCSTDKNSNQSMTGYDNSAQAEVGVPDMKNIQERIRLNRQPPIAFN
;
A
#
# COMPACT_ATOMS: atom_id res chain seq x y z
N MET A 1 6.21 -4.64 -32.13
CA MET A 1 4.87 -4.17 -32.56
C MET A 1 3.79 -5.24 -32.49
N GLN A 2 4.01 -6.49 -32.95
CA GLN A 2 2.93 -7.51 -32.92
C GLN A 2 2.50 -7.97 -31.51
N VAL A 3 3.42 -8.07 -30.55
CA VAL A 3 3.12 -8.59 -29.19
C VAL A 3 2.20 -7.65 -28.39
N THR A 4 2.40 -6.34 -28.49
CA THR A 4 1.60 -5.33 -27.76
C THR A 4 0.16 -5.26 -28.26
N HIS A 5 -0.04 -5.37 -29.58
CA HIS A 5 -1.36 -5.37 -30.21
C HIS A 5 -2.20 -6.59 -29.80
N VAL A 6 -1.56 -7.76 -29.67
CA VAL A 6 -2.21 -8.98 -29.18
C VAL A 6 -2.67 -8.82 -27.72
N VAL A 7 -1.86 -8.19 -26.86
CA VAL A 7 -2.26 -7.95 -25.46
C VAL A 7 -3.44 -6.98 -25.35
N TYR A 8 -3.47 -5.91 -26.15
CA TYR A 8 -4.59 -4.96 -26.12
C TYR A 8 -5.89 -5.61 -26.60
N SER A 9 -5.83 -6.49 -27.60
CA SER A 9 -6.98 -7.32 -28.00
C SER A 9 -7.50 -8.14 -26.82
N PHE A 10 -6.64 -8.84 -26.08
CA PHE A 10 -7.05 -9.60 -24.91
C PHE A 10 -7.65 -8.73 -23.79
N ILE A 11 -7.13 -7.52 -23.59
CA ILE A 11 -7.73 -6.56 -22.65
C ILE A 11 -9.16 -6.22 -23.10
N CYS A 12 -9.37 -5.87 -24.38
CA CYS A 12 -10.68 -5.60 -24.94
C CYS A 12 -11.65 -6.79 -24.82
N ASP A 13 -11.17 -8.01 -25.04
CA ASP A 13 -11.97 -9.24 -24.90
C ASP A 13 -12.44 -9.43 -23.44
N ILE A 14 -11.56 -9.19 -22.48
CA ILE A 14 -11.90 -9.27 -21.05
C ILE A 14 -12.91 -8.17 -20.68
N LEU A 15 -12.71 -6.93 -21.13
CA LEU A 15 -13.64 -5.82 -20.87
C LEU A 15 -15.03 -6.11 -21.46
N THR A 16 -15.09 -6.64 -22.67
CA THR A 16 -16.35 -7.04 -23.33
C THR A 16 -17.04 -8.17 -22.54
N THR A 17 -16.27 -9.17 -22.12
CA THR A 17 -16.76 -10.27 -21.29
C THR A 17 -17.30 -9.76 -19.96
N MET A 18 -16.61 -8.81 -19.33
CA MET A 18 -17.00 -8.19 -18.08
C MET A 18 -18.36 -7.47 -18.19
N ILE A 19 -18.59 -6.73 -19.28
CA ILE A 19 -19.89 -6.11 -19.59
C ILE A 19 -20.98 -7.20 -19.75
N SER A 20 -20.72 -8.22 -20.56
CA SER A 20 -21.70 -9.28 -20.83
C SER A 20 -22.08 -10.12 -19.59
N SER A 21 -21.19 -10.14 -18.59
CA SER A 21 -21.39 -10.81 -17.30
C SER A 21 -22.31 -10.05 -16.35
N CYS A 22 -22.69 -8.81 -16.67
CA CYS A 22 -23.66 -8.03 -15.92
C CYS A 22 -25.05 -8.69 -16.01
N PRO A 23 -25.66 -9.17 -14.90
CA PRO A 23 -26.94 -9.88 -14.93
C PRO A 23 -28.11 -9.06 -15.48
N LYS A 24 -27.98 -7.74 -15.48
CA LYS A 24 -29.01 -6.82 -15.96
C LYS A 24 -28.82 -6.39 -17.41
N GLN A 25 -27.70 -6.77 -18.04
CA GLN A 25 -27.38 -6.58 -19.47
C GLN A 25 -27.89 -5.23 -20.01
N ASP A 26 -28.74 -5.24 -21.05
CA ASP A 26 -29.22 -4.05 -21.77
C ASP A 26 -30.18 -3.16 -20.98
N ARG A 27 -30.66 -3.58 -19.80
CA ARG A 27 -31.55 -2.74 -18.97
C ARG A 27 -30.83 -1.54 -18.35
N HIS A 28 -29.50 -1.50 -18.49
CA HIS A 28 -28.61 -0.44 -17.99
C HIS A 28 -27.69 0.13 -19.09
N MET A 29 -28.05 0.08 -20.38
CA MET A 29 -27.18 0.61 -21.46
C MET A 29 -26.72 2.08 -21.26
N ASN A 30 -27.48 2.88 -20.50
CA ASN A 30 -27.13 4.27 -20.14
C ASN A 30 -26.53 4.41 -18.73
N ASP A 31 -26.10 3.31 -18.12
CA ASP A 31 -25.42 3.33 -16.84
C ASP A 31 -23.99 3.88 -16.98
N LYS A 32 -23.61 4.74 -16.04
CA LYS A 32 -22.32 5.45 -16.08
C LYS A 32 -21.15 4.49 -16.01
N ASP A 33 -21.28 3.37 -15.28
CA ASP A 33 -20.19 2.43 -15.12
C ASP A 33 -19.96 1.65 -16.42
N HIS A 34 -21.02 1.32 -17.18
CA HIS A 34 -20.90 0.69 -18.50
C HIS A 34 -20.26 1.61 -19.54
N ALA A 35 -20.67 2.88 -19.59
CA ALA A 35 -20.09 3.87 -20.50
C ALA A 35 -18.56 4.00 -20.31
N VAL A 36 -18.11 4.05 -19.06
CA VAL A 36 -16.67 4.09 -18.73
C VAL A 36 -15.92 2.86 -19.25
N ILE A 37 -16.52 1.65 -19.17
CA ILE A 37 -15.86 0.45 -19.73
C ILE A 37 -15.78 0.52 -21.26
N TYR A 38 -16.81 1.04 -21.94
CA TYR A 38 -16.75 1.26 -23.38
C TYR A 38 -15.67 2.28 -23.77
N ASP A 39 -15.52 3.37 -23.02
CA ASP A 39 -14.46 4.35 -23.23
C ASP A 39 -13.06 3.71 -23.14
N TRP A 40 -12.86 2.81 -22.17
CA TRP A 40 -11.63 2.02 -22.06
C TRP A 40 -11.41 1.11 -23.28
N ILE A 41 -12.44 0.40 -23.75
CA ILE A 41 -12.35 -0.43 -24.96
C ILE A 41 -11.93 0.41 -26.17
N GLN A 42 -12.56 1.58 -26.37
CA GLN A 42 -12.22 2.49 -27.47
C GLN A 42 -10.77 2.99 -27.37
N LEU A 43 -10.27 3.26 -26.17
CA LEU A 43 -8.89 3.69 -25.96
C LEU A 43 -7.88 2.60 -26.35
N PHE A 44 -8.14 1.33 -25.99
CA PHE A 44 -7.23 0.21 -26.32
C PHE A 44 -7.29 -0.23 -27.79
N GLN A 45 -8.26 0.26 -28.56
CA GLN A 45 -8.29 0.11 -30.02
C GLN A 45 -7.36 1.10 -30.73
N GLN A 46 -6.82 2.09 -30.03
CA GLN A 46 -5.86 3.07 -30.56
C GLN A 46 -4.41 2.64 -30.28
N ASP A 47 -3.46 3.21 -31.04
CA ASP A 47 -2.03 2.99 -30.80
C ASP A 47 -1.57 3.70 -29.52
N MET A 48 -1.41 2.93 -28.45
CA MET A 48 -0.97 3.41 -27.14
C MET A 48 0.53 3.18 -26.94
N THR A 49 1.24 4.25 -26.58
CA THR A 49 2.63 4.15 -26.10
C THR A 49 2.68 3.58 -24.68
N GLU A 50 3.77 2.92 -24.31
CA GLU A 50 3.94 2.38 -22.95
C GLU A 50 3.89 3.46 -21.83
N THR A 51 4.28 4.71 -22.12
CA THR A 51 4.16 5.81 -21.14
C THR A 51 2.71 6.22 -20.91
N MET A 52 1.89 6.22 -21.97
CA MET A 52 0.45 6.41 -21.85
C MET A 52 -0.19 5.23 -21.12
N LEU A 53 0.26 4.00 -21.38
CA LEU A 53 -0.22 2.81 -20.68
C LEU A 53 0.02 2.91 -19.16
N ALA A 54 1.18 3.43 -18.76
CA ALA A 54 1.50 3.66 -17.35
C ALA A 54 0.58 4.70 -16.68
N SER A 55 0.22 5.78 -17.39
CA SER A 55 -0.64 6.82 -16.82
C SER A 55 -2.09 6.38 -16.67
N VAL A 56 -2.59 5.49 -17.54
CA VAL A 56 -3.99 5.04 -17.52
C VAL A 56 -4.25 3.84 -16.61
N TYR A 57 -3.22 3.06 -16.25
CA TYR A 57 -3.38 1.83 -15.46
C TYR A 57 -4.13 2.04 -14.13
N LYS A 58 -3.70 3.00 -13.30
CA LYS A 58 -4.33 3.24 -11.99
C LYS A 58 -5.76 3.78 -12.12
N PRO A 59 -6.06 4.78 -12.99
CA PRO A 59 -7.42 5.20 -13.29
C PRO A 59 -8.31 4.03 -13.72
N MET A 60 -7.87 3.26 -14.71
CA MET A 60 -8.62 2.12 -15.24
C MET A 60 -8.94 1.11 -14.14
N MET A 61 -7.95 0.69 -13.33
CA MET A 61 -8.20 -0.26 -12.24
C MET A 61 -9.29 0.22 -11.26
N LYS A 62 -9.34 1.52 -10.94
CA LYS A 62 -10.41 2.07 -10.07
C LYS A 62 -11.79 1.93 -10.70
N ASP A 63 -11.90 2.20 -12.00
CA ASP A 63 -13.16 2.08 -12.74
C ASP A 63 -13.60 0.61 -12.84
N LEU A 64 -12.66 -0.30 -13.13
CA LEU A 64 -12.94 -1.73 -13.18
C LEU A 64 -13.40 -2.27 -11.82
N PHE A 65 -12.75 -1.88 -10.72
CA PHE A 65 -13.18 -2.28 -9.37
C PHE A 65 -14.58 -1.79 -9.04
N LYS A 66 -14.91 -0.56 -9.44
CA LYS A 66 -16.24 0.02 -9.25
C LYS A 66 -17.28 -0.78 -10.04
N PHE A 67 -17.00 -1.06 -11.31
CA PHE A 67 -17.87 -1.85 -12.17
C PHE A 67 -18.12 -3.26 -11.59
N GLU A 68 -17.06 -4.01 -11.28
CA GLU A 68 -17.17 -5.37 -10.74
C GLU A 68 -18.00 -5.39 -9.45
N LYS A 69 -17.77 -4.42 -8.56
CA LYS A 69 -18.50 -4.31 -7.30
C LYS A 69 -19.99 -4.04 -7.49
N HIS A 70 -20.37 -3.21 -8.46
CA HIS A 70 -21.77 -2.81 -8.67
C HIS A 70 -22.55 -3.80 -9.53
N HIS A 71 -21.89 -4.43 -10.50
CA HIS A 71 -22.56 -5.20 -11.55
C HIS A 71 -22.32 -6.71 -11.48
N ILE A 72 -21.24 -7.16 -10.82
CA ILE A 72 -20.86 -8.57 -10.80
C ILE A 72 -21.13 -9.14 -9.42
N THR A 73 -22.40 -9.47 -9.16
CA THR A 73 -22.90 -9.91 -7.85
C THR A 73 -22.72 -11.41 -7.57
N HIS A 74 -22.28 -12.21 -8.55
CA HIS A 74 -22.30 -13.68 -8.45
C HIS A 74 -21.04 -14.34 -7.85
N TYR A 75 -19.99 -13.58 -7.52
CA TYR A 75 -18.70 -14.18 -7.11
C TYR A 75 -18.45 -14.36 -5.60
N SER A 76 -19.37 -13.99 -4.68
CA SER A 76 -19.01 -13.95 -3.25
C SER A 76 -19.96 -14.64 -2.29
N SER A 77 -19.83 -15.97 -2.18
CA SER A 77 -19.78 -16.61 -0.86
C SER A 77 -18.35 -16.62 -0.29
N SER A 78 -17.31 -16.43 -1.11
CA SER A 78 -15.92 -16.24 -0.66
C SER A 78 -15.40 -14.85 -1.06
N LYS A 79 -15.03 -14.04 -0.07
CA LYS A 79 -14.49 -12.67 -0.25
C LYS A 79 -13.15 -12.61 -1.02
N GLN A 80 -12.65 -13.74 -1.52
CA GLN A 80 -11.33 -13.88 -2.13
C GLN A 80 -11.31 -13.46 -3.62
N TYR A 81 -12.48 -13.31 -4.27
CA TYR A 81 -12.60 -13.06 -5.72
C TYR A 81 -13.30 -11.74 -6.06
N GLN A 82 -13.21 -10.71 -5.22
CA GLN A 82 -13.96 -9.46 -5.43
C GLN A 82 -13.65 -8.72 -6.75
N HIS A 83 -12.53 -9.03 -7.42
CA HIS A 83 -12.07 -8.32 -8.63
C HIS A 83 -11.39 -9.25 -9.65
N HIS A 84 -12.06 -10.33 -10.07
CA HIS A 84 -11.50 -11.34 -10.97
C HIS A 84 -11.03 -10.75 -12.31
N TYR A 85 -11.87 -9.95 -12.97
CA TYR A 85 -11.56 -9.39 -14.29
C TYR A 85 -10.43 -8.36 -14.20
N SER A 86 -10.48 -7.48 -13.20
CA SER A 86 -9.41 -6.51 -12.97
C SER A 86 -8.06 -7.20 -12.70
N TYR A 87 -8.06 -8.32 -11.97
CA TYR A 87 -6.84 -9.10 -11.72
C TYR A 87 -6.25 -9.66 -13.02
N GLN A 88 -7.09 -10.25 -13.88
CA GLN A 88 -6.64 -10.78 -15.18
C GLN A 88 -6.04 -9.67 -16.06
N ILE A 89 -6.71 -8.52 -16.16
CA ILE A 89 -6.19 -7.36 -16.90
C ILE A 89 -4.87 -6.89 -16.30
N SER A 90 -4.77 -6.80 -14.97
CA SER A 90 -3.53 -6.41 -14.30
C SER A 90 -2.35 -7.33 -14.64
N LEU A 91 -2.58 -8.64 -14.72
CA LEU A 91 -1.56 -9.59 -15.17
C LEU A 91 -1.17 -9.39 -16.64
N LEU A 92 -2.10 -8.98 -17.52
CA LEU A 92 -1.78 -8.65 -18.91
C LEU A 92 -0.87 -7.43 -19.02
N PHE A 93 -1.09 -6.40 -18.20
CA PHE A 93 -0.21 -5.23 -18.12
C PHE A 93 1.22 -5.59 -17.70
N LEU A 94 1.36 -6.51 -16.73
CA LEU A 94 2.67 -7.01 -16.33
C LEU A 94 3.37 -7.77 -17.46
N LYS A 95 2.61 -8.50 -18.29
CA LYS A 95 3.16 -9.26 -19.42
C LYS A 95 3.52 -8.37 -20.62
N SER A 96 2.88 -7.22 -20.78
CA SER A 96 3.10 -6.33 -21.93
C SER A 96 4.22 -5.31 -21.75
N ALA A 97 4.62 -5.01 -20.52
CA ALA A 97 5.66 -4.03 -20.27
C ALA A 97 7.06 -4.55 -20.66
N LEU A 98 7.65 -3.94 -21.70
CA LEU A 98 8.98 -4.31 -22.18
C LEU A 98 10.08 -3.52 -21.45
N ARG A 99 9.80 -2.28 -21.06
CA ARG A 99 10.75 -1.45 -20.30
C ARG A 99 10.76 -1.82 -18.82
N PRO A 100 11.93 -2.10 -18.22
CA PRO A 100 12.04 -2.47 -16.80
C PRO A 100 11.36 -1.47 -15.87
N GLU A 101 11.47 -0.17 -16.13
CA GLU A 101 10.90 0.89 -15.30
C GLU A 101 9.37 0.86 -15.30
N ILE A 102 8.76 0.58 -16.45
CA ILE A 102 7.30 0.48 -16.61
C ILE A 102 6.79 -0.82 -16.00
N TRP A 103 7.48 -1.93 -16.26
CA TRP A 103 7.16 -3.22 -15.66
C TRP A 103 7.16 -3.13 -14.13
N LYS A 104 8.21 -2.50 -13.59
CA LYS A 104 8.36 -2.24 -12.16
C LYS A 104 7.17 -1.40 -11.66
N GLN A 105 6.81 -0.30 -12.32
CA GLN A 105 5.62 0.49 -11.93
C GLN A 105 4.32 -0.35 -11.89
N PHE A 106 4.06 -1.18 -12.90
CA PHE A 106 2.91 -2.07 -12.90
C PHE A 106 2.99 -3.13 -11.79
N GLN A 107 4.18 -3.69 -11.52
CA GLN A 107 4.35 -4.70 -10.48
C GLN A 107 3.95 -4.17 -9.11
N PHE A 108 4.42 -2.98 -8.74
CA PHE A 108 4.06 -2.38 -7.45
C PHE A 108 2.59 -1.98 -7.38
N ALA A 109 2.03 -1.49 -8.49
CA ALA A 109 0.61 -1.16 -8.53
C ALA A 109 -0.26 -2.43 -8.48
N HIS A 110 0.15 -3.52 -9.12
CA HIS A 110 -0.47 -4.84 -9.02
C HIS A 110 -0.43 -5.35 -7.59
N ILE A 111 0.75 -5.38 -6.95
CA ILE A 111 0.90 -5.80 -5.55
C ILE A 111 -0.02 -4.97 -4.64
N SER A 112 -0.04 -3.64 -4.83
CA SER A 112 -0.87 -2.72 -4.05
C SER A 112 -2.36 -2.99 -4.17
N PHE A 113 -2.86 -3.35 -5.36
CA PHE A 113 -4.28 -3.62 -5.59
C PHE A 113 -4.68 -5.07 -5.30
N PHE A 114 -3.79 -6.02 -5.55
CA PHE A 114 -4.02 -7.45 -5.49
C PHE A 114 -3.00 -8.12 -4.55
N PRO A 115 -3.17 -7.96 -3.23
CA PRO A 115 -2.17 -8.44 -2.27
C PRO A 115 -2.18 -9.95 -2.09
N SER A 116 -3.13 -10.70 -2.67
CA SER A 116 -3.21 -12.16 -2.49
C SER A 116 -2.83 -12.88 -3.78
N MET A 117 -1.92 -13.84 -3.69
CA MET A 117 -1.52 -14.70 -4.80
C MET A 117 -1.69 -16.18 -4.43
N ASN A 118 -1.99 -17.02 -5.41
CA ASN A 118 -2.03 -18.47 -5.25
C ASN A 118 -0.92 -19.09 -6.11
N CYS A 119 -0.07 -19.92 -5.50
CA CYS A 119 0.94 -20.68 -6.23
C CYS A 119 0.29 -21.84 -6.99
N SER A 120 0.56 -21.97 -8.29
CA SER A 120 0.02 -23.08 -9.11
C SER A 120 0.67 -24.43 -8.81
N VAL A 121 1.85 -24.44 -8.18
CA VAL A 121 2.63 -25.65 -7.93
C VAL A 121 2.35 -26.21 -6.54
N CYS A 122 2.45 -25.39 -5.49
CA CYS A 122 2.27 -25.83 -4.10
C CYS A 122 0.90 -25.47 -3.52
N HIS A 123 0.04 -24.79 -4.28
CA HIS A 123 -1.30 -24.33 -3.88
C HIS A 123 -1.33 -23.40 -2.65
N SER A 124 -0.18 -22.95 -2.16
CA SER A 124 -0.09 -21.98 -1.07
C SER A 124 -0.66 -20.63 -1.52
N SER A 125 -1.49 -20.03 -0.66
CA SER A 125 -2.02 -18.68 -0.83
C SER A 125 -1.20 -17.71 0.02
N ILE A 126 -0.52 -16.75 -0.60
CA ILE A 126 0.44 -15.84 0.06
C ILE A 126 -0.02 -14.40 -0.10
N CYS A 127 0.23 -13.59 0.92
CA CYS A 127 0.09 -12.16 0.89
C CYS A 127 1.37 -11.49 0.34
N LEU A 128 1.29 -10.82 -0.80
CA LEU A 128 2.38 -10.08 -1.43
C LEU A 128 2.86 -8.87 -0.61
N HIS A 129 2.06 -8.40 0.35
CA HIS A 129 2.39 -7.26 1.21
C HIS A 129 3.23 -7.64 2.44
N CYS A 130 2.99 -8.80 3.04
CA CYS A 130 3.67 -9.23 4.26
C CYS A 130 4.48 -10.53 4.13
N GLY A 131 4.29 -11.29 3.05
CA GLY A 131 4.98 -12.55 2.80
C GLY A 131 4.42 -13.76 3.55
N TYR A 132 3.39 -13.58 4.39
CA TYR A 132 2.70 -14.66 5.11
C TYR A 132 1.43 -15.12 4.38
N ASP A 133 0.68 -16.06 4.96
CA ASP A 133 -0.56 -16.59 4.38
C ASP A 133 -1.54 -15.48 3.99
N ALA A 134 -2.21 -15.64 2.84
CA ALA A 134 -3.18 -14.67 2.34
C ALA A 134 -4.33 -14.41 3.35
N HIS A 135 -4.69 -13.13 3.53
CA HIS A 135 -5.61 -12.71 4.59
C HIS A 135 -6.59 -11.62 4.13
N ALA A 136 -7.75 -12.03 3.60
CA ALA A 136 -8.73 -11.08 3.02
C ALA A 136 -9.45 -10.16 4.05
N SER A 137 -9.59 -10.61 5.30
CA SER A 137 -10.37 -9.91 6.32
C SER A 137 -9.53 -9.17 7.37
N LEU A 138 -8.21 -9.26 7.29
CA LEU A 138 -7.26 -8.72 8.27
C LEU A 138 -6.23 -7.85 7.55
N THR A 139 -5.78 -6.81 8.23
CA THR A 139 -4.55 -6.10 7.87
C THR A 139 -3.33 -7.02 8.02
N CYS A 140 -2.22 -6.69 7.36
CA CYS A 140 -0.96 -7.41 7.52
C CYS A 140 -0.54 -7.47 9.00
N ASP A 141 -0.63 -6.34 9.70
CA ASP A 141 -0.29 -6.24 11.12
C ASP A 141 -1.16 -7.15 12.00
N GLU A 142 -2.48 -7.16 11.77
CA GLU A 142 -3.39 -8.04 12.51
C GLU A 142 -3.11 -9.52 12.24
N ASN A 143 -2.85 -9.89 10.97
CA ASN A 143 -2.51 -11.26 10.61
C ASN A 143 -1.20 -11.69 11.29
N MET A 144 -0.17 -10.85 11.26
CA MET A 144 1.11 -11.09 11.91
C MET A 144 0.96 -11.24 13.44
N ARG A 145 0.17 -10.37 14.08
CA ARG A 145 -0.13 -10.48 15.52
C ARG A 145 -0.90 -11.76 15.84
N LYS A 146 -1.83 -12.17 14.98
CA LYS A 146 -2.59 -13.42 15.09
C LYS A 146 -1.68 -14.64 14.95
N LEU A 147 -0.72 -14.62 14.02
CA LEU A 147 0.25 -15.70 13.82
C LEU A 147 1.05 -15.96 15.10
N ILE A 148 1.58 -14.92 15.75
CA ILE A 148 2.31 -15.07 17.02
C ILE A 148 1.42 -15.63 18.13
N LYS A 149 0.18 -15.12 18.27
CA LYS A 149 -0.75 -15.52 19.34
C LYS A 149 -1.26 -16.95 19.18
N ASN A 150 -1.58 -17.36 17.95
CA ASN A 150 -2.29 -18.61 17.69
C ASN A 150 -1.37 -19.78 17.35
N ASN A 151 -0.19 -19.55 16.77
CA ASN A 151 0.77 -20.61 16.45
C ASN A 151 1.82 -20.78 17.53
N LYS A 152 1.51 -21.60 18.55
CA LYS A 152 2.46 -21.95 19.62
C LYS A 152 3.75 -22.57 19.07
N ASN A 153 3.63 -23.38 18.01
CA ASN A 153 4.73 -24.09 17.35
C ASN A 153 5.54 -23.22 16.36
N LEU A 154 5.22 -21.93 16.22
CA LEU A 154 5.98 -21.07 15.32
C LEU A 154 7.44 -20.98 15.82
N PRO A 155 8.46 -21.20 14.97
CA PRO A 155 9.86 -21.13 15.37
C PRO A 155 10.20 -19.80 16.04
N ASN A 156 11.04 -19.84 17.08
CA ASN A 156 11.35 -18.67 17.89
C ASN A 156 11.97 -17.53 17.06
N GLU A 157 12.83 -17.86 16.10
CA GLU A 157 13.43 -16.87 15.21
C GLU A 157 12.38 -16.18 14.33
N VAL A 158 11.39 -16.92 13.82
CA VAL A 158 10.27 -16.33 13.06
C VAL A 158 9.44 -15.39 13.93
N LYS A 159 9.17 -15.77 15.19
CA LYS A 159 8.47 -14.88 16.14
C LYS A 159 9.23 -13.57 16.34
N LYS A 160 10.55 -13.63 16.54
CA LYS A 160 11.40 -12.43 16.69
C LYS A 160 11.34 -11.56 15.44
N THR A 161 11.45 -12.14 14.24
CA THR A 161 11.33 -11.40 12.98
C THR A 161 9.99 -10.68 12.88
N ILE A 162 8.87 -11.36 13.16
CA ILE A 162 7.53 -10.75 13.10
C ILE A 162 7.43 -9.58 14.08
N VAL A 163 7.89 -9.75 15.33
CA VAL A 163 7.87 -8.69 16.35
C VAL A 163 8.70 -7.49 15.89
N TRP A 164 9.90 -7.73 15.39
CA TRP A 164 10.78 -6.67 14.88
C TRP A 164 10.15 -5.93 13.71
N THR A 165 9.56 -6.64 12.75
CA THR A 165 8.86 -6.02 11.61
C THR A 165 7.68 -5.16 12.07
N LEU A 166 6.87 -5.63 13.01
CA LEU A 166 5.74 -4.87 13.56
C LEU A 166 6.17 -3.61 14.30
N GLN A 167 7.37 -3.60 14.87
CA GLN A 167 7.89 -2.45 15.62
C GLN A 167 8.56 -1.43 14.70
N ASN A 168 9.42 -1.88 13.79
CA ASN A 168 10.36 -1.02 13.07
C ASN A 168 9.96 -0.75 11.62
N SER A 169 9.04 -1.54 11.05
CA SER A 169 8.68 -1.43 9.64
C SER A 169 7.23 -0.98 9.43
N ARG A 170 7.02 -0.21 8.36
CA ARG A 170 5.70 0.24 7.90
C ARG A 170 5.65 0.24 6.38
N GLN A 171 4.49 -0.08 5.80
CA GLN A 171 4.33 -0.08 4.34
C GLN A 171 4.20 1.33 3.76
N CYS A 172 4.66 1.59 2.54
CA CYS A 172 4.29 2.82 1.85
C CYS A 172 2.78 2.81 1.54
N PRO A 173 2.01 3.83 1.90
CA PRO A 173 0.56 3.87 1.62
C PRO A 173 0.22 3.99 0.12
N ASN A 174 1.19 4.31 -0.74
CA ASN A 174 1.00 4.42 -2.19
C ASN A 174 1.46 3.19 -3.00
N CYS A 175 2.48 2.47 -2.54
CA CYS A 175 3.04 1.33 -3.31
C CYS A 175 3.25 0.06 -2.48
N SER A 176 2.85 0.07 -1.22
CA SER A 176 2.92 -1.06 -0.28
C SER A 176 4.30 -1.62 0.04
N ILE A 177 5.40 -1.06 -0.49
CA ILE A 177 6.75 -1.49 -0.14
C ILE A 177 6.98 -1.34 1.37
N MET A 178 7.58 -2.36 2.00
CA MET A 178 7.92 -2.32 3.41
C MET A 178 9.12 -1.41 3.61
N ILE A 179 8.96 -0.39 4.45
CA ILE A 179 9.99 0.57 4.80
C ILE A 179 10.35 0.32 6.26
N ASN A 180 11.60 -0.03 6.51
CA ASN A 180 12.17 0.06 7.85
C ASN A 180 12.60 1.51 8.09
N ARG A 181 12.30 2.04 9.26
CA ARG A 181 12.82 3.35 9.69
C ARG A 181 13.62 3.12 10.96
N ASP A 182 14.89 3.48 10.91
CA ASP A 182 15.78 3.28 12.04
C ASP A 182 15.45 4.26 13.17
N GLU A 183 15.52 5.60 12.98
CA GLU A 183 15.08 6.61 13.97
C GLU A 183 14.66 7.95 13.26
N GLY A 184 14.23 8.99 14.01
CA GLY A 184 14.17 10.37 13.48
C GLY A 184 12.80 10.99 13.11
N CYS A 185 12.71 11.58 11.92
CA CYS A 185 11.60 12.41 11.46
C CYS A 185 10.35 11.59 11.04
N ASN A 186 9.15 12.09 11.34
CA ASN A 186 7.89 11.51 10.88
C ASN A 186 7.65 11.66 9.38
N LYS A 187 8.32 12.59 8.69
CA LYS A 187 8.26 12.70 7.23
C LYS A 187 9.09 11.60 6.60
N VAL A 188 8.41 10.68 5.95
CA VAL A 188 9.06 9.59 5.20
C VAL A 188 8.82 9.81 3.73
N ASP A 189 9.91 9.95 2.99
CA ASP A 189 9.90 9.95 1.53
C ASP A 189 10.19 8.54 1.05
N CYS A 190 9.20 7.90 0.40
CA CYS A 190 9.38 6.56 -0.12
C CYS A 190 10.47 6.57 -1.20
N SER A 191 11.63 5.95 -0.92
CA SER A 191 12.76 5.85 -1.85
C SER A 191 12.39 5.21 -3.19
N TYR A 192 11.29 4.45 -3.21
CA TYR A 192 10.79 3.77 -4.38
C TYR A 192 9.86 4.64 -5.24
N CYS A 193 8.74 5.10 -4.68
CA CYS A 193 7.70 5.81 -5.46
C CYS A 193 7.70 7.32 -5.26
N GLY A 194 8.62 7.87 -4.46
CA GLY A 194 8.71 9.30 -4.13
C GLY A 194 7.56 9.84 -3.28
N TYR A 195 6.63 8.99 -2.84
CA TYR A 195 5.48 9.45 -2.05
C TYR A 195 5.92 9.82 -0.63
N SER A 196 5.67 11.08 -0.26
CA SER A 196 5.91 11.60 1.08
C SER A 196 4.71 11.36 1.99
N PHE A 197 4.91 10.68 3.11
CA PHE A 197 3.86 10.38 4.07
C PHE A 197 4.34 10.52 5.52
N CYS A 198 3.40 10.65 6.45
CA CYS A 198 3.68 10.66 7.87
C CYS A 198 3.80 9.22 8.41
N TRP A 199 4.91 8.92 9.08
CA TRP A 199 5.16 7.62 9.70
C TRP A 199 4.09 7.23 10.72
N CYS A 200 3.64 8.19 11.55
CA CYS A 200 2.65 7.97 12.60
C CYS A 200 1.24 7.74 12.03
N CYS A 201 0.69 8.75 11.34
CA CYS A 201 -0.72 8.71 10.91
C CYS A 201 -0.94 8.03 9.55
N ARG A 202 0.14 7.69 8.82
CA ARG A 202 0.13 6.96 7.55
C ARG A 202 -0.50 7.71 6.36
N SER A 203 -0.91 8.96 6.57
CA SER A 203 -1.46 9.85 5.56
C SER A 203 -0.37 10.59 4.78
N SER A 204 -0.77 11.21 3.66
CA SER A 204 0.06 12.16 2.91
C SER A 204 0.72 13.16 3.85
N TRP A 205 2.00 13.43 3.64
CA TRP A 205 2.71 14.40 4.47
C TRP A 205 2.06 15.78 4.37
N SER A 206 1.90 16.44 5.51
CA SER A 206 1.44 17.82 5.63
C SER A 206 2.10 18.46 6.85
N GLU A 207 2.13 19.80 6.90
CA GLU A 207 2.71 20.52 8.05
C GLU A 207 2.02 20.17 9.37
N GLY A 208 0.72 19.89 9.34
CA GLY A 208 -0.05 19.45 10.52
C GLY A 208 0.36 18.08 11.09
N CYS A 209 1.14 17.29 10.34
CA CYS A 209 1.68 16.02 10.83
C CYS A 209 2.86 16.20 11.79
N GLY A 210 3.58 17.33 11.74
CA GLY A 210 4.74 17.61 12.60
C GLY A 210 5.92 16.64 12.44
N PHE A 211 7.14 17.17 12.38
CA PHE A 211 8.37 16.38 12.17
C PHE A 211 8.64 15.37 13.30
N TYR A 212 8.18 15.64 14.53
CA TYR A 212 8.43 14.77 15.69
C TYR A 212 7.16 14.37 16.45
N ARG A 213 6.08 15.15 16.32
CA ARG A 213 4.80 14.89 16.99
C ARG A 213 3.66 15.05 16.01
N CYS A 214 2.91 13.98 15.80
CA CYS A 214 1.77 13.98 14.92
C CYS A 214 0.47 14.25 15.66
N SER A 215 -0.10 15.45 15.42
CA SER A 215 -1.38 15.87 15.99
C SER A 215 -2.57 15.06 15.46
N THR A 216 -2.40 14.37 14.32
CA THR A 216 -3.44 13.57 13.67
C THR A 216 -3.37 12.09 14.06
N ASP A 217 -2.39 11.68 14.88
CA ASP A 217 -2.29 10.30 15.32
C ASP A 217 -3.38 9.96 16.35
N LYS A 218 -4.33 9.11 15.95
CA LYS A 218 -5.42 8.63 16.80
C LYS A 218 -4.95 7.63 17.87
N ASN A 219 -3.72 7.10 17.74
CA ASN A 219 -3.11 6.13 18.64
C ASN A 219 -1.98 6.74 19.48
N SER A 220 -2.00 8.06 19.71
CA SER A 220 -1.00 8.81 20.49
C SER A 220 -0.70 8.27 21.90
N ASN A 221 -1.47 7.28 22.39
CA ASN A 221 -1.25 6.59 23.66
C ASN A 221 -0.55 5.20 23.55
N GLN A 222 -0.20 4.69 22.37
CA GLN A 222 0.43 3.36 22.23
C GLN A 222 1.80 3.34 21.53
N SER A 223 2.31 4.49 21.10
CA SER A 223 3.70 4.65 20.61
C SER A 223 4.67 5.03 21.73
N MET A 224 4.33 4.73 22.98
CA MET A 224 5.12 5.05 24.19
C MET A 224 5.33 3.85 25.13
N THR A 225 5.02 2.62 24.73
CA THR A 225 5.30 1.42 25.56
C THR A 225 6.62 0.75 25.19
N GLY A 226 7.67 1.57 25.11
CA GLY A 226 9.04 1.17 24.79
C GLY A 226 10.02 2.32 24.61
N TYR A 227 9.55 3.58 24.60
CA TYR A 227 10.44 4.72 24.81
C TYR A 227 10.75 4.77 26.30
N ASP A 228 11.91 4.22 26.67
CA ASP A 228 12.51 4.57 27.95
C ASP A 228 12.45 6.10 28.06
N ASN A 229 11.89 6.61 29.16
CA ASN A 229 11.96 8.02 29.53
C ASN A 229 13.42 8.43 29.86
N SER A 230 14.43 7.72 29.35
CA SER A 230 15.78 8.24 29.27
C SER A 230 15.76 9.37 28.26
N ALA A 231 15.91 10.58 28.76
CA ALA A 231 16.07 11.80 28.00
C ALA A 231 17.42 11.79 27.26
N GLN A 232 17.65 10.83 26.37
CA GLN A 232 18.80 10.84 25.49
C GLN A 232 18.36 11.41 24.15
N ALA A 233 18.91 12.56 23.79
CA ALA A 233 18.76 13.07 22.45
C ALA A 233 19.44 12.11 21.47
N GLU A 234 18.83 11.95 20.29
CA GLU A 234 19.37 11.15 19.19
C GLU A 234 20.79 11.63 18.84
N VAL A 235 21.63 10.73 18.31
CA VAL A 235 23.01 11.06 17.91
C VAL A 235 22.98 12.17 16.86
N GLY A 236 23.56 13.32 17.18
CA GLY A 236 23.56 14.50 16.30
C GLY A 236 22.38 15.45 16.48
N VAL A 237 21.39 15.11 17.30
CA VAL A 237 20.30 16.01 17.71
C VAL A 237 20.68 16.69 19.02
N PRO A 238 20.64 18.03 19.10
CA PRO A 238 20.92 18.72 20.36
C PRO A 238 19.85 18.39 21.42
N ASP A 239 20.30 17.98 22.61
CA ASP A 239 19.41 17.77 23.76
C ASP A 239 18.84 19.09 24.26
N MET A 240 17.58 19.35 23.87
CA MET A 240 16.89 20.58 24.22
C MET A 240 16.67 20.73 25.73
N LYS A 241 16.49 19.63 26.48
CA LYS A 241 16.34 19.70 27.95
C LYS A 241 17.66 20.13 28.58
N ASN A 242 18.77 19.54 28.14
CA ASN A 242 20.10 19.90 28.61
C ASN A 242 20.47 21.36 28.25
N ILE A 243 20.09 21.82 27.06
CA ILE A 243 20.27 23.21 26.63
C ILE A 243 19.43 24.16 27.51
N GLN A 244 18.15 23.83 27.74
CA GLN A 244 17.25 24.64 28.56
C GLN A 244 17.72 24.71 30.02
N GLU A 245 18.19 23.62 30.60
CA GLU A 245 18.75 23.60 31.97
C GLU A 245 20.05 24.43 32.05
N ARG A 246 20.96 24.32 31.07
CA ARG A 246 22.16 25.18 31.02
C ARG A 246 21.80 26.67 30.96
N ILE A 247 20.82 27.04 30.14
CA ILE A 247 20.34 28.43 30.04
C ILE A 247 19.72 28.88 31.35
N ARG A 248 18.95 28.01 32.03
CA ARG A 248 18.33 28.30 33.33
C ARG A 248 19.38 28.54 34.41
N LEU A 249 20.39 27.68 34.51
CA LEU A 249 21.47 27.81 35.49
C LEU A 249 22.31 29.06 35.27
N ASN A 250 22.62 29.39 34.02
CA ASN A 250 23.41 30.58 33.67
C ASN A 250 22.65 31.91 33.82
N ARG A 251 21.33 31.88 34.06
CA ARG A 251 20.52 33.08 34.34
C ARG A 251 20.29 33.34 35.83
N GLN A 252 20.83 32.51 36.73
CA GLN A 252 20.75 32.80 38.16
C GLN A 252 21.66 34.01 38.49
N PRO A 253 21.13 35.07 39.14
CA PRO A 253 21.97 36.18 39.56
C PRO A 253 22.99 35.69 40.60
N PRO A 254 24.20 36.29 40.66
CA PRO A 254 25.20 35.90 41.65
C PRO A 254 24.60 36.01 43.05
N ILE A 255 24.77 34.95 43.83
CA ILE A 255 24.38 34.89 45.23
C ILE A 255 25.07 36.06 45.93
N ALA A 256 24.29 37.01 46.45
CA ALA A 256 24.81 38.10 47.26
C ALA A 256 25.42 37.48 48.53
N PHE A 257 26.75 37.54 48.62
CA PHE A 257 27.44 37.27 49.88
C PHE A 257 27.32 38.53 50.74
N ASN A 258 26.68 38.38 51.90
CA ASN A 258 26.60 39.39 52.96
C ASN A 258 27.98 39.75 53.52
#